data_AF-A0A7G3FFU8-F1
#
_entry.id   AF-A0A7G3FFU8-F1
#
_cell.length_a   1.000
_cell.length_b   1.000
_cell.length_c   1.000
_cell.angle_alpha   90.00
_cell.angle_beta   90.00
_cell.angle_gamma   90.00
#
_symmetry.space_group_name_H-M   'P 1'
#
loop_
_entity.id
_entity.type
_entity.pdbx_description
1 polymer ?
#
loop_
_entity_poly.entity_id
_entity_poly.type
_entity_poly.pdbx_seq_one_letter_code
_entity_poly.pdbx_strand_id
1 'polypeptide(L)'
;LEEGKKKEVNQKAEEAYKALFLKIEKEELAKIEAARLEALRVEKAKQEAEEAAAERRRVEEIERAKMKELERLALEKERAIKKALSLATESVAFNSGSANLKEESFESLNQVVELLKSNPELRLKLSGYTDNSGNAQSNLALSKQRAAAVKAYLVSQDVAADRLEAEGYGI
;
A
#
# COMPACT_ATOMS: atom_id res chain seq x y z
N LEU A 1 34.69 10.29 -92.82
CA LEU A 1 34.19 9.12 -92.06
C LEU A 1 34.76 9.06 -90.63
N GLU A 2 36.03 9.42 -90.39
CA GLU A 2 36.62 9.40 -89.04
C GLU A 2 36.14 10.53 -88.09
N GLU A 3 35.90 11.75 -88.59
CA GLU A 3 35.45 12.87 -87.74
C GLU A 3 34.03 12.71 -87.19
N GLY A 4 33.12 12.11 -87.96
CA GLY A 4 31.75 11.82 -87.50
C GLY A 4 31.72 10.79 -86.37
N LYS A 5 32.57 9.75 -86.46
CA LYS A 5 32.75 8.76 -85.40
C LYS A 5 33.36 9.36 -84.14
N LYS A 6 34.34 10.28 -84.27
CA LYS A 6 34.92 10.99 -83.12
C LYS A 6 33.91 11.89 -82.41
N LYS A 7 33.03 12.60 -83.13
CA LYS A 7 31.95 13.41 -82.55
C LYS A 7 30.90 12.56 -81.82
N GLU A 8 30.49 11.43 -82.39
CA GLU A 8 29.52 10.52 -81.79
C GLU A 8 30.08 9.83 -80.52
N VAL A 9 31.36 9.44 -80.55
CA VAL A 9 32.05 8.91 -79.36
C VAL A 9 32.16 9.97 -78.26
N ASN A 10 32.39 11.24 -78.62
CA ASN A 10 32.46 12.33 -77.65
C ASN A 10 31.08 12.66 -77.02
N GLN A 11 30.00 12.62 -77.81
CA GLN A 11 28.63 12.78 -77.28
C GLN A 11 28.24 11.63 -76.35
N LYS A 12 28.53 10.38 -76.73
CA LYS A 12 28.27 9.21 -75.88
C LYS A 12 29.06 9.27 -74.57
N ALA A 13 30.30 9.75 -74.61
CA ALA A 13 31.08 9.99 -73.40
C ALA A 13 30.45 11.07 -72.52
N GLU A 14 30.03 12.20 -73.10
CA GLU A 14 29.39 13.30 -72.36
C GLU A 14 28.06 12.88 -71.69
N GLU A 15 27.23 12.09 -72.38
CA GLU A 15 26.01 11.51 -71.84
C GLU A 15 26.29 10.52 -70.71
N ALA A 16 27.32 9.67 -70.85
CA ALA A 16 27.74 8.73 -69.82
C ALA A 16 28.24 9.47 -68.56
N TYR A 17 29.00 10.55 -68.73
CA TYR A 17 29.45 11.40 -67.62
C TYR A 17 28.27 12.08 -66.91
N LYS A 18 27.31 12.64 -67.64
CA LYS A 18 26.09 13.24 -67.07
C LYS A 18 25.24 12.22 -66.31
N ALA A 19 25.07 11.02 -66.86
CA ALA A 19 24.33 9.95 -66.21
C ALA A 19 25.01 9.44 -64.94
N LEU A 20 26.34 9.32 -64.95
CA LEU A 20 27.13 8.94 -63.78
C LEU A 20 27.04 10.01 -62.69
N PHE A 21 27.16 11.29 -63.05
CA PHE A 21 27.03 12.41 -62.12
C PHE A 21 25.66 12.44 -61.43
N LEU A 22 24.58 12.35 -62.21
CA LEU A 22 23.21 12.29 -61.68
C LEU A 22 22.97 11.08 -60.78
N LYS A 23 23.60 9.94 -61.08
CA LYS A 23 23.52 8.74 -60.24
C LYS A 23 24.21 8.96 -58.89
N ILE A 24 25.40 9.56 -58.90
CA ILE A 24 26.14 9.90 -57.68
C ILE A 24 25.34 10.89 -56.82
N GLU A 25 24.78 11.95 -57.40
CA GLU A 25 23.95 12.91 -56.66
C GLU A 25 22.72 12.26 -56.03
N LYS A 26 22.04 11.37 -56.75
CA LYS A 26 20.88 10.63 -56.22
C LYS A 26 21.27 9.69 -55.08
N GLU A 27 22.39 8.99 -55.19
CA GLU A 27 22.90 8.11 -54.14
C GLU A 27 23.31 8.90 -52.88
N GLU A 28 23.98 10.04 -53.05
CA GLU A 28 24.34 10.93 -51.93
C GLU A 28 23.10 11.53 -51.26
N LEU A 29 22.12 12.00 -52.03
CA LEU A 29 20.86 12.51 -51.48
C LEU A 29 20.11 11.43 -50.69
N ALA A 30 20.05 10.20 -51.22
CA ALA A 30 19.41 9.07 -50.55
C ALA A 30 20.10 8.70 -49.23
N LYS A 31 21.44 8.77 -49.18
CA LYS A 31 22.21 8.57 -47.93
C LYS A 31 21.88 9.65 -46.90
N ILE A 32 21.83 10.92 -47.31
CA ILE A 32 21.49 12.04 -46.42
C ILE A 32 20.08 11.90 -45.88
N GLU A 33 19.11 11.55 -46.74
CA GLU A 33 17.72 11.34 -46.34
C GLU A 33 17.57 10.16 -45.38
N ALA A 34 18.27 9.04 -45.64
CA ALA A 34 18.30 7.89 -44.74
C ALA A 34 18.90 8.24 -43.37
N ALA A 35 20.02 8.97 -43.34
CA ALA A 35 20.63 9.43 -42.10
C ALA A 35 19.72 10.39 -41.32
N ARG A 36 19.01 11.29 -42.02
CA ARG A 36 18.04 12.21 -41.40
C ARG A 36 16.85 11.46 -40.82
N LEU A 37 16.31 10.47 -41.54
CA LEU A 37 15.20 9.66 -41.07
C LEU A 37 15.59 8.85 -39.83
N GLU A 38 16.80 8.31 -39.81
CA GLU A 38 17.30 7.58 -38.65
C GLU A 38 17.52 8.49 -37.44
N ALA A 39 18.09 9.68 -37.63
CA ALA A 39 18.21 10.68 -36.56
C ALA A 39 16.84 11.07 -35.99
N LEU A 40 15.83 11.25 -36.85
CA LEU A 40 14.46 11.55 -36.41
C LEU A 40 13.84 10.40 -35.62
N ARG A 41 14.07 9.15 -36.03
CA ARG A 41 13.60 7.96 -35.30
C ARG A 41 14.24 7.86 -33.91
N VAL A 42 15.55 8.08 -33.83
CA VAL A 42 16.28 8.07 -32.56
C VAL A 42 15.75 9.17 -31.62
N GLU A 43 15.54 10.38 -32.14
CA GLU A 43 15.01 11.49 -31.34
C GLU A 43 13.58 11.20 -30.86
N LYS A 44 12.72 10.67 -31.74
CA LYS A 44 11.35 10.29 -31.36
C LYS A 44 11.33 9.18 -30.31
N ALA A 45 12.15 8.15 -30.48
CA ALA A 45 12.25 7.05 -29.51
C ALA A 45 12.77 7.55 -28.15
N LYS A 46 13.71 8.51 -28.15
CA LYS A 46 14.21 9.15 -26.93
C LYS A 46 13.11 9.96 -26.23
N GLN A 47 12.33 10.74 -26.98
CA GLN A 47 11.19 11.50 -26.44
C GLN A 47 10.12 10.56 -25.84
N GLU A 48 9.73 9.52 -26.58
CA GLU A 48 8.77 8.52 -26.09
C GLU A 48 9.26 7.82 -24.82
N ALA A 49 10.56 7.50 -24.75
CA ALA A 49 11.16 6.89 -23.56
C ALA A 49 11.19 7.86 -22.38
N GLU A 50 11.46 9.14 -22.61
CA GLU A 50 11.45 10.18 -21.58
C GLU A 50 10.04 10.44 -21.05
N GLU A 51 9.04 10.53 -21.92
CA GLU A 51 7.63 10.65 -21.55
C GLU A 51 7.15 9.42 -20.75
N ALA A 52 7.48 8.21 -21.21
CA ALA A 52 7.16 6.99 -20.48
C ALA A 52 7.83 6.93 -19.11
N ALA A 53 9.08 7.41 -18.99
CA ALA A 53 9.78 7.50 -17.71
C ALA A 53 9.16 8.55 -16.78
N ALA A 54 8.75 9.71 -17.32
CA ALA A 54 8.08 10.76 -16.57
C ALA A 54 6.71 10.30 -16.04
N GLU A 55 5.94 9.58 -16.85
CA GLU A 55 4.64 9.05 -16.44
C GLU A 55 4.79 7.97 -15.36
N ARG A 56 5.76 7.06 -15.50
CA ARG A 56 6.06 6.07 -14.44
C ARG A 56 6.39 6.74 -13.11
N ARG A 57 7.23 7.78 -13.13
CA ARG A 57 7.57 8.54 -11.92
C ARG A 57 6.34 9.20 -11.28
N ARG A 58 5.43 9.76 -12.08
CA ARG A 58 4.16 10.31 -11.59
C ARG A 58 3.28 9.26 -10.93
N VAL A 59 3.12 8.11 -11.57
CA VAL A 59 2.34 6.99 -11.02
C VAL A 59 2.94 6.52 -9.70
N GLU A 60 4.26 6.31 -9.65
CA GLU A 60 4.97 5.91 -8.43
C GLU A 60 4.81 6.95 -7.30
N GLU A 61 4.83 8.25 -7.61
CA GLU A 61 4.62 9.32 -6.64
C GLU A 61 3.18 9.31 -6.08
N ILE A 62 2.18 9.15 -6.95
CA ILE A 62 0.77 9.04 -6.56
C ILE A 62 0.54 7.81 -5.70
N GLU A 63 1.07 6.66 -6.10
CA GLU A 63 0.96 5.42 -5.32
C GLU A 63 1.64 5.57 -3.96
N ARG A 64 2.82 6.17 -3.91
CA ARG A 64 3.53 6.44 -2.66
C ARG A 64 2.74 7.39 -1.75
N ALA A 65 2.15 8.45 -2.30
CA ALA A 65 1.32 9.39 -1.54
C ALA A 65 0.07 8.68 -0.98
N LYS A 66 -0.61 7.88 -1.81
CA LYS A 66 -1.78 7.09 -1.40
C LYS A 66 -1.43 6.08 -0.31
N MET A 67 -0.29 5.40 -0.43
CA MET A 67 0.16 4.45 0.60
C MET A 67 0.45 5.13 1.93
N LYS A 68 1.10 6.30 1.94
CA LYS A 68 1.31 7.10 3.16
C LYS A 68 0.00 7.53 3.80
N GLU A 69 -0.99 7.91 3.00
CA GLU A 69 -2.31 8.28 3.51
C GLU A 69 -3.03 7.07 4.12
N LEU A 70 -3.00 5.92 3.45
CA LEU A 70 -3.56 4.67 3.98
C LEU A 70 -2.89 4.27 5.30
N GLU A 71 -1.57 4.40 5.41
CA GLU A 71 -0.83 4.14 6.64
C GLU A 71 -1.24 5.09 7.77
N ARG A 72 -1.39 6.39 7.48
CA ARG A 72 -1.89 7.37 8.44
C ARG A 72 -3.29 7.01 8.94
N LEU A 73 -4.22 6.68 8.03
CA LEU A 73 -5.58 6.32 8.37
C LEU A 73 -5.63 5.03 9.21
N ALA A 74 -4.77 4.05 8.90
CA ALA A 74 -4.65 2.84 9.70
C ALA A 74 -4.19 3.14 11.13
N LEU A 75 -3.18 4.00 11.30
CA LEU A 75 -2.68 4.41 12.61
C LEU A 75 -3.74 5.19 13.41
N GLU A 76 -4.48 6.09 12.77
CA GLU A 76 -5.59 6.83 13.39
C GLU A 76 -6.70 5.89 13.84
N LYS A 77 -7.09 4.93 13.00
CA LYS A 77 -8.08 3.90 13.34
C LYS A 77 -7.61 3.07 14.55
N GLU A 78 -6.36 2.62 14.56
CA GLU A 78 -5.80 1.86 15.68
C GLU A 78 -5.82 2.66 16.99
N ARG A 79 -5.43 3.93 16.95
CA ARG A 79 -5.49 4.84 18.11
C ARG A 79 -6.91 5.03 18.62
N ALA A 80 -7.87 5.23 17.71
CA ALA A 80 -9.28 5.36 18.07
C ALA A 80 -9.82 4.10 18.75
N ILE A 81 -9.50 2.91 18.20
CA ILE A 81 -9.88 1.62 18.80
C ILE A 81 -9.26 1.47 20.19
N LYS A 82 -7.96 1.73 20.35
CA LYS A 82 -7.27 1.65 21.65
C LYS A 82 -7.90 2.59 22.69
N LYS A 83 -8.22 3.82 22.29
CA LYS A 83 -8.88 4.79 23.17
C LYS A 83 -10.28 4.33 23.58
N ALA A 84 -11.07 3.84 22.63
CA ALA A 84 -12.42 3.36 22.91
C ALA A 84 -12.39 2.13 23.84
N LEU A 85 -11.46 1.20 23.63
CA LEU A 85 -11.25 0.06 24.51
C LEU A 85 -10.87 0.50 25.93
N SER A 86 -9.92 1.44 26.08
CA SER A 86 -9.50 1.95 27.41
C SER A 86 -10.69 2.49 28.19
N LEU A 87 -11.47 3.39 27.58
CA LEU A 87 -12.65 4.01 28.19
C LEU A 87 -13.72 2.97 28.57
N ALA A 88 -13.96 1.99 27.70
CA ALA A 88 -14.92 0.94 27.97
C ALA A 88 -14.46 0.02 29.10
N THR A 89 -13.16 -0.30 29.18
CA THR A 89 -12.61 -1.15 30.25
C THR A 89 -12.51 -0.46 31.61
N GLU A 90 -12.23 0.84 31.64
CA GLU A 90 -12.22 1.65 32.88
C GLU A 90 -13.60 1.71 33.56
N SER A 91 -14.66 1.52 32.78
CA SER A 91 -16.05 1.55 33.25
C SER A 91 -16.56 0.17 33.74
N VAL A 92 -15.74 -0.89 33.62
CA VAL A 92 -16.11 -2.23 34.07
C VAL A 92 -15.93 -2.33 35.59
N ALA A 93 -17.02 -2.64 36.28
CA ALA A 93 -17.11 -2.75 37.72
C ALA A 93 -17.69 -4.11 38.15
N PHE A 94 -17.28 -4.55 39.33
CA PHE A 94 -17.71 -5.81 39.92
C PHE A 94 -18.37 -5.56 41.28
N ASN A 95 -19.26 -6.46 41.66
CA ASN A 95 -19.78 -6.49 43.03
C ASN A 95 -18.63 -6.78 44.01
N SER A 96 -18.66 -6.14 45.19
CA SER A 96 -17.59 -6.22 46.18
C SER A 96 -17.22 -7.66 46.52
N GLY A 97 -15.92 -7.95 46.55
CA GLY A 97 -15.37 -9.28 46.85
C GLY A 97 -15.72 -10.38 45.83
N SER A 98 -16.28 -10.04 44.67
CA SER A 98 -16.74 -11.03 43.68
C SER A 98 -16.26 -10.74 42.25
N ALA A 99 -16.47 -11.72 41.37
CA ALA A 99 -16.33 -11.60 39.93
C ALA A 99 -17.67 -11.36 39.21
N ASN A 100 -18.73 -11.05 39.95
CA ASN A 100 -20.03 -10.73 39.36
C ASN A 100 -19.98 -9.30 38.81
N LEU A 101 -20.16 -9.16 37.51
CA LEU A 101 -20.26 -7.86 36.84
C LEU A 101 -21.46 -7.08 37.38
N LYS A 102 -21.27 -5.78 37.56
CA LYS A 102 -22.39 -4.89 37.87
C LYS A 102 -23.19 -4.58 36.61
N GLU A 103 -24.46 -4.23 36.80
CA GLU A 103 -25.37 -3.90 35.70
C GLU A 103 -24.85 -2.73 34.84
N GLU A 104 -24.28 -1.71 35.50
CA GLU A 104 -23.63 -0.54 34.86
C GLU A 104 -22.49 -0.90 33.91
N SER A 105 -21.87 -2.07 34.07
CA SER A 105 -20.74 -2.51 33.23
C SER A 105 -21.16 -3.10 31.90
N PHE A 106 -22.41 -3.56 31.77
CA PHE A 106 -22.86 -4.21 30.53
C PHE A 106 -22.94 -3.22 29.36
N GLU A 107 -23.26 -1.96 29.60
CA GLU A 107 -23.26 -0.92 28.55
C GLU A 107 -21.86 -0.77 27.95
N SER A 108 -20.84 -0.62 28.78
CA SER A 108 -19.45 -0.51 28.32
C SER A 108 -18.94 -1.80 27.68
N LEU A 109 -19.30 -2.97 28.21
CA LEU A 109 -18.94 -4.25 27.60
C LEU A 109 -19.61 -4.46 26.24
N ASN A 110 -20.83 -3.96 26.04
CA ASN A 110 -21.49 -3.99 24.73
C ASN A 110 -20.76 -3.14 23.69
N GLN A 111 -20.23 -1.97 24.08
CA GLN A 111 -19.37 -1.18 23.20
C GLN A 111 -18.09 -1.95 22.81
N VAL A 112 -17.51 -2.73 23.72
CA VAL A 112 -16.37 -3.61 23.41
C VAL A 112 -16.79 -4.71 22.42
N VAL A 113 -17.98 -5.30 22.58
CA VAL A 113 -18.52 -6.30 21.64
C VAL A 113 -18.68 -5.69 20.24
N GLU A 114 -19.26 -4.50 20.12
CA GLU A 114 -19.44 -3.81 18.84
C GLU A 114 -18.09 -3.53 18.15
N LEU A 115 -17.08 -3.11 18.92
CA LEU A 115 -15.72 -2.92 18.40
C LEU A 115 -15.11 -4.23 17.90
N LEU A 116 -15.29 -5.33 18.62
CA LEU A 116 -14.77 -6.65 18.24
C LEU A 116 -15.49 -7.25 17.03
N LYS A 117 -16.80 -7.02 16.90
CA LYS A 117 -17.58 -7.43 15.73
C LYS A 117 -17.21 -6.61 14.50
N SER A 118 -16.99 -5.31 14.66
CA SER A 118 -16.58 -4.41 13.58
C SER A 118 -15.12 -4.57 13.13
N ASN A 119 -14.30 -5.25 13.95
CA ASN A 119 -12.88 -5.48 13.67
C ASN A 119 -12.53 -6.97 13.90
N PRO A 120 -12.81 -7.86 12.94
CA PRO A 120 -12.60 -9.31 13.09
C PRO A 120 -11.16 -9.73 13.44
N GLU A 121 -10.17 -8.98 12.97
CA GLU A 121 -8.74 -9.23 13.23
C GLU A 121 -8.30 -8.82 14.64
N LEU A 122 -9.12 -8.04 15.37
CA LEU A 122 -8.76 -7.55 16.70
C LEU A 122 -8.79 -8.71 17.70
N ARG A 123 -7.69 -8.88 18.43
CA ARG A 123 -7.56 -9.80 19.57
C ARG A 123 -7.32 -8.98 20.84
N LEU A 124 -7.91 -9.42 21.96
CA LEU A 124 -7.77 -8.73 23.24
C LEU A 124 -7.14 -9.64 24.28
N LYS A 125 -6.26 -9.03 25.08
CA LYS A 125 -5.78 -9.57 26.33
C LYS A 125 -6.46 -8.83 27.49
N LEU A 126 -7.32 -9.52 28.21
CA LEU A 126 -8.09 -9.03 29.34
C LEU A 126 -7.24 -9.21 30.60
N SER A 127 -6.82 -8.09 31.19
CA SER A 127 -5.96 -8.08 32.38
C SER A 127 -6.79 -7.68 33.60
N GLY A 128 -6.95 -8.60 34.55
CA GLY A 128 -7.67 -8.36 35.80
C GLY A 128 -6.73 -7.90 36.91
N TYR A 129 -7.16 -6.88 37.66
CA TYR A 129 -6.50 -6.40 38.87
C TYR A 129 -7.50 -6.33 40.04
N THR A 130 -7.00 -6.37 41.26
CA THR A 130 -7.76 -6.11 42.49
C THR A 130 -7.19 -4.89 43.20
N ASP A 131 -7.92 -4.39 44.20
CA ASP A 131 -7.33 -3.43 45.14
C ASP A 131 -6.21 -4.09 45.98
N ASN A 132 -5.45 -3.27 46.69
CA ASN A 132 -4.31 -3.70 47.50
C ASN A 132 -4.70 -4.24 48.89
N SER A 133 -6.00 -4.41 49.17
CA SER A 133 -6.47 -4.88 50.47
C SER A 133 -6.61 -6.40 50.48
N GLY A 134 -6.29 -7.03 51.61
CA GLY A 134 -6.42 -8.48 51.79
C GLY A 134 -5.17 -9.30 51.39
N ASN A 135 -5.37 -10.60 51.14
CA ASN A 135 -4.29 -11.56 50.88
C ASN A 135 -3.96 -11.62 49.37
N ALA A 136 -2.67 -11.57 49.02
CA ALA A 136 -2.18 -11.60 47.65
C ALA A 136 -2.67 -12.82 46.84
N GLN A 137 -2.75 -14.00 47.46
CA GLN A 137 -3.23 -15.21 46.79
C GLN A 137 -4.74 -15.14 46.48
N SER A 138 -5.53 -14.58 47.41
CA SER A 138 -6.96 -14.33 47.18
C SER A 138 -7.17 -13.29 46.08
N ASN A 139 -6.35 -12.24 46.05
CA ASN A 139 -6.38 -11.19 45.02
C ASN A 139 -6.00 -11.71 43.63
N LEU A 140 -5.01 -12.60 43.55
CA LEU A 140 -4.65 -13.28 42.30
C LEU A 140 -5.79 -14.19 41.81
N ALA A 141 -6.46 -14.92 42.70
CA ALA A 141 -7.61 -15.75 42.32
C ALA A 141 -8.79 -14.88 41.84
N LEU A 142 -9.10 -13.81 42.57
CA LEU A 142 -10.20 -12.91 42.26
C LEU A 142 -9.98 -12.16 40.94
N SER A 143 -8.78 -11.62 40.70
CA SER A 143 -8.45 -10.97 39.43
C SER A 143 -8.58 -11.92 38.24
N LYS A 144 -8.15 -13.19 38.37
CA LYS A 144 -8.32 -14.21 37.32
C LYS A 144 -9.80 -14.48 37.06
N GLN A 145 -10.61 -14.62 38.11
CA GLN A 145 -12.05 -14.83 37.98
C GLN A 145 -12.74 -13.64 37.30
N ARG A 146 -12.34 -12.40 37.62
CA ARG A 146 -12.86 -11.18 36.99
C ARG A 146 -12.55 -11.11 35.50
N ALA A 147 -11.30 -11.37 35.12
CA ALA A 147 -10.91 -11.42 33.71
C ALA A 147 -11.68 -12.52 32.96
N ALA A 148 -11.86 -13.69 33.59
CA ALA A 148 -12.65 -14.78 33.02
C ALA A 148 -14.15 -14.42 32.89
N ALA A 149 -14.73 -13.69 33.85
CA ALA A 149 -16.13 -13.23 33.79
C ALA A 149 -16.36 -12.27 32.62
N VAL A 150 -15.44 -11.32 32.39
CA VAL A 150 -15.49 -10.44 31.21
C VAL A 150 -15.37 -11.25 29.93
N LYS A 151 -14.40 -12.19 29.85
CA LYS A 151 -14.27 -13.08 28.69
C LYS A 151 -15.56 -13.86 28.44
N ALA A 152 -16.15 -14.45 29.47
CA ALA A 152 -17.39 -15.22 29.36
C ALA A 152 -18.55 -14.36 28.84
N TYR A 153 -18.64 -13.11 29.30
CA TYR A 153 -19.62 -12.16 28.76
C TYR A 153 -19.40 -11.86 27.28
N LEU A 154 -18.17 -11.53 26.86
CA LEU A 154 -17.90 -11.24 25.45
C LEU A 154 -18.18 -12.46 24.55
N VAL A 155 -17.85 -13.66 25.01
CA VAL A 155 -18.16 -14.91 24.30
C VAL A 155 -19.67 -15.15 24.21
N SER A 156 -20.45 -14.84 25.26
CA SER A 156 -21.91 -14.96 25.22
C SER A 156 -22.57 -13.99 24.24
N GLN A 157 -21.84 -12.95 23.81
CA GLN A 157 -22.26 -11.99 22.79
C GLN A 157 -21.71 -12.31 21.39
N ASP A 158 -21.36 -13.58 21.13
CA ASP A 158 -20.84 -14.10 19.86
C ASP A 158 -19.42 -13.62 19.48
N VAL A 159 -18.59 -13.24 20.45
CA VAL A 159 -17.16 -13.04 20.19
C VAL A 159 -16.43 -14.38 20.28
N ALA A 160 -15.67 -14.73 19.23
CA ALA A 160 -14.90 -15.98 19.22
C ALA A 160 -13.88 -16.04 20.37
N ALA A 161 -13.91 -17.13 21.13
CA ALA A 161 -13.12 -17.28 22.36
C ALA A 161 -11.60 -17.32 22.16
N ASP A 162 -11.14 -17.65 20.95
CA ASP A 162 -9.72 -17.66 20.53
C ASP A 162 -9.16 -16.25 20.31
N ARG A 163 -10.04 -15.25 20.17
CA ARG A 163 -9.67 -13.82 20.08
C ARG A 163 -9.45 -13.17 21.44
N LEU A 164 -9.74 -13.89 22.52
CA LEU A 164 -9.76 -13.37 23.87
C LEU A 164 -8.81 -14.17 24.77
N GLU A 165 -7.79 -13.52 25.30
CA GLU A 165 -6.96 -14.04 26.39
C GLU A 165 -7.38 -13.38 27.70
N ALA A 166 -7.44 -14.14 28.80
CA ALA A 166 -7.83 -13.62 30.10
C ALA A 166 -6.79 -14.02 31.14
N GLU A 167 -6.17 -13.01 31.76
CA GLU A 167 -5.16 -13.19 32.80
C GLU A 167 -5.49 -12.29 34.00
N GLY A 168 -5.27 -12.82 35.21
CA GLY A 168 -5.34 -12.04 36.43
C GLY A 168 -3.96 -11.86 37.02
N TYR A 169 -3.63 -10.62 37.37
CA TYR A 169 -2.32 -10.23 37.88
C TYR A 169 -2.30 -10.02 39.39
N GLY A 170 -3.46 -10.02 40.05
CA GLY A 170 -3.57 -9.70 41.48
C GLY A 170 -3.54 -8.19 41.72
N ILE A 171 -2.61 -7.74 42.55
CA ILE A 171 -2.41 -6.33 42.93
C ILE A 171 -1.40 -5.69 41.98
#